data_AF-A0A377J5E2-F1
#
_entry.id   AF-A0A377J5E2-F1
#
_cell.length_a   1.000
_cell.length_b   1.000
_cell.length_c   1.000
_cell.angle_alpha   90.00
_cell.angle_beta   90.00
_cell.angle_gamma   90.00
#
_symmetry.space_group_name_H-M   'P 1'
#
loop_
_entity.id
_entity.type
_entity.pdbx_description
1 polymer ?
#
loop_
_entity_poly.entity_id
_entity_poly.type
_entity_poly.pdbx_seq_one_letter_code
_entity_poly.pdbx_strand_id
1 'polypeptide(L)'
;MLSKPFALAQSFEVAEHLDQQYALNFVKLLTSCADIVLFSAAIPYQGGVCHINEREPGYWAELFRQCGYECFDCLRPRIWSEESVLWWYRQNLLVFVHKDKVSSLPYDFLGNATSPLYMVHYAVWEERSKWLESLNIAHTDKPLFTALKLVVKWVLLKLHLLDRIKRLRAKRSQP
;
A
#
# COMPACT_ATOMS: atom_id res chain seq x y z
N MET A 1 11.33 -31.06 -2.89
CA MET A 1 10.52 -29.86 -3.21
C MET A 1 10.64 -29.61 -4.70
N LEU A 2 9.53 -29.45 -5.42
CA LEU A 2 9.56 -28.98 -6.80
C LEU A 2 10.09 -27.53 -6.81
N SER A 3 10.92 -27.20 -7.79
CA SER A 3 11.39 -25.83 -8.03
C SER A 3 10.20 -24.91 -8.30
N LYS A 4 10.15 -23.74 -7.66
CA LYS A 4 9.13 -22.73 -7.94
C LYS A 4 9.27 -22.19 -9.37
N PRO A 5 8.16 -21.82 -10.03
CA PRO A 5 8.16 -21.48 -11.46
C PRO A 5 8.89 -20.17 -11.79
N PHE A 6 9.02 -19.25 -10.82
CA PHE A 6 9.61 -17.94 -11.04
C PHE A 6 10.73 -17.65 -10.04
N ALA A 7 11.69 -16.84 -10.47
CA ALA A 7 12.77 -16.36 -9.61
C ALA A 7 12.30 -15.26 -8.63
N LEU A 8 11.31 -14.46 -9.02
CA LEU A 8 10.75 -13.36 -8.24
C LEU A 8 9.24 -13.25 -8.51
N ALA A 9 8.45 -13.05 -7.45
CA ALA A 9 7.07 -12.60 -7.55
C ALA A 9 6.98 -11.15 -7.04
N GLN A 10 6.13 -10.33 -7.67
CA GLN A 10 5.93 -8.94 -7.28
C GLN A 10 4.45 -8.60 -7.13
N SER A 11 4.14 -7.79 -6.12
CA SER A 11 2.79 -7.27 -5.89
C SER A 11 2.89 -5.92 -5.18
N PHE A 12 2.57 -4.82 -5.88
CA PHE A 12 2.66 -3.48 -5.30
C PHE A 12 1.29 -2.80 -5.29
N GLU A 13 0.88 -2.32 -4.12
CA GLU A 13 -0.39 -1.61 -3.91
C GLU A 13 -1.59 -2.40 -4.50
N VAL A 14 -1.70 -3.68 -4.09
CA VAL A 14 -2.77 -4.60 -4.50
C VAL A 14 -3.55 -5.13 -3.30
N ALA A 15 -2.84 -5.53 -2.24
CA ALA A 15 -3.42 -6.31 -1.16
C ALA A 15 -4.45 -5.51 -0.33
N GLU A 16 -4.36 -4.19 -0.32
CA GLU A 16 -5.29 -3.27 0.32
C GLU A 16 -6.66 -3.18 -0.39
N HIS A 17 -6.75 -3.64 -1.64
CA HIS A 17 -8.01 -3.68 -2.40
C HIS A 17 -8.77 -4.99 -2.21
N LEU A 18 -8.16 -5.98 -1.56
CA LEU A 18 -8.75 -7.28 -1.31
C LEU A 18 -9.42 -7.30 0.06
N ASP A 19 -10.56 -7.98 0.20
CA ASP A 19 -11.13 -8.21 1.52
C ASP A 19 -10.12 -8.97 2.40
N GLN A 20 -10.05 -8.61 3.68
CA GLN A 20 -9.12 -9.21 4.63
C GLN A 20 -9.17 -10.74 4.66
N GLN A 21 -10.36 -11.33 4.45
CA GLN A 21 -10.54 -12.79 4.41
C GLN A 21 -9.72 -13.48 3.30
N TYR A 22 -9.33 -12.76 2.25
CA TYR A 22 -8.52 -13.27 1.15
C TYR A 22 -7.01 -13.02 1.33
N ALA A 23 -6.60 -12.26 2.35
CA ALA A 23 -5.20 -11.86 2.55
C ALA A 23 -4.25 -13.06 2.63
N LEU A 24 -4.58 -14.08 3.42
CA LEU A 24 -3.75 -15.28 3.53
C LEU A 24 -3.68 -16.06 2.21
N ASN A 25 -4.80 -16.19 1.49
CA ASN A 25 -4.82 -16.87 0.20
C ASN A 25 -3.98 -16.12 -0.85
N PHE A 26 -3.99 -14.79 -0.79
CA PHE A 26 -3.17 -13.95 -1.65
C PHE A 26 -1.67 -14.15 -1.37
N VAL A 27 -1.25 -14.16 -0.11
CA VAL A 27 0.14 -14.46 0.28
C VAL A 27 0.53 -15.88 -0.14
N LYS A 28 -0.34 -16.87 0.06
CA LYS A 28 -0.11 -18.26 -0.42
C LYS A 28 0.08 -18.33 -1.93
N LEU A 29 -0.69 -17.57 -2.70
CA LEU A 29 -0.52 -17.47 -4.15
C LEU A 29 0.88 -16.94 -4.50
N LEU A 30 1.28 -15.79 -3.95
CA LEU A 30 2.59 -15.19 -4.23
C LEU A 30 3.75 -16.13 -3.85
N THR A 31 3.67 -16.76 -2.68
CA THR A 31 4.69 -17.69 -2.18
C THR A 31 4.73 -19.02 -2.92
N SER A 32 3.64 -19.42 -3.58
CA SER A 32 3.65 -20.57 -4.51
C SER A 32 4.40 -20.27 -5.82
N CYS A 33 4.52 -19.00 -6.20
CA CYS A 33 5.13 -18.58 -7.46
C CYS A 33 6.66 -18.46 -7.39
N ALA A 34 7.21 -17.94 -6.29
CA ALA A 34 8.65 -17.67 -6.16
C ALA A 34 9.15 -17.73 -4.72
N ASP A 35 10.42 -18.08 -4.52
CA ASP A 35 11.07 -18.06 -3.20
C ASP A 35 11.42 -16.64 -2.73
N ILE A 36 11.38 -15.66 -3.64
CA ILE A 36 11.60 -14.24 -3.36
C ILE A 36 10.33 -13.50 -3.78
N VAL A 37 9.78 -12.69 -2.88
CA VAL A 37 8.59 -11.88 -3.13
C VAL A 37 8.91 -10.42 -2.79
N LEU A 38 8.70 -9.53 -3.75
CA LEU A 38 8.73 -8.09 -3.54
C LEU A 38 7.31 -7.58 -3.37
N PHE A 39 7.00 -6.99 -2.22
CA PHE A 39 5.61 -6.73 -1.81
C PHE A 39 5.45 -5.32 -1.28
N SER A 40 4.36 -4.66 -1.66
CA SER A 40 3.87 -3.45 -1.01
C SER A 40 2.35 -3.48 -0.86
N ALA A 41 1.87 -2.90 0.22
CA ALA A 41 0.45 -2.69 0.46
C ALA A 41 0.27 -1.44 1.31
N ALA A 42 -0.81 -0.71 1.05
CA ALA A 42 -1.13 0.50 1.80
C ALA A 42 -1.29 0.24 3.30
N ILE A 43 -0.66 1.09 4.12
CA ILE A 43 -0.81 1.10 5.58
C ILE A 43 -2.14 1.77 5.98
N PRO A 44 -2.65 1.51 7.20
CA PRO A 44 -3.83 2.17 7.73
C PRO A 44 -3.79 3.68 7.57
N TYR A 45 -4.89 4.23 7.06
CA TYR A 45 -5.07 5.64 6.77
C TYR A 45 -4.14 6.18 5.70
N GLN A 46 -3.42 5.39 4.90
CA GLN A 46 -2.71 5.92 3.73
C GLN A 46 -3.72 6.57 2.78
N GLY A 47 -4.87 5.92 2.61
CA GLY A 47 -5.90 6.30 1.67
C GLY A 47 -5.55 5.88 0.25
N GLY A 48 -6.55 6.02 -0.63
CA GLY A 48 -6.47 5.63 -2.02
C GLY A 48 -7.85 5.22 -2.53
N VAL A 49 -7.92 4.77 -3.79
CA VAL A 49 -9.20 4.40 -4.40
C VAL A 49 -9.55 2.98 -4.00
N CYS A 50 -10.68 2.78 -3.31
CA CYS A 50 -11.15 1.45 -2.92
C CYS A 50 -10.14 0.67 -2.07
N HIS A 51 -9.46 1.34 -1.14
CA HIS A 51 -8.68 0.69 -0.10
C HIS A 51 -9.65 0.21 0.99
N ILE A 52 -9.75 -1.09 1.17
CA ILE A 52 -10.67 -1.75 2.11
C ILE A 52 -9.95 -2.60 3.16
N ASN A 53 -8.65 -2.88 2.94
CA ASN A 53 -7.83 -3.70 3.81
C ASN A 53 -6.43 -3.11 3.99
N GLU A 54 -6.37 -1.84 4.38
CA GLU A 54 -5.12 -1.21 4.79
C GLU A 54 -4.62 -1.85 6.09
N ARG A 55 -3.43 -2.45 6.06
CA ARG A 55 -2.87 -3.21 7.18
C ARG A 55 -1.41 -2.84 7.42
N GLU A 56 -1.01 -2.86 8.68
CA GLU A 56 0.35 -2.56 9.08
C GLU A 56 1.35 -3.57 8.50
N PRO A 57 2.62 -3.18 8.27
CA PRO A 57 3.63 -4.08 7.70
C PRO A 57 3.80 -5.40 8.47
N GLY A 58 3.69 -5.35 9.80
CA GLY A 58 3.78 -6.53 10.67
C GLY A 58 2.69 -7.56 10.41
N TYR A 59 1.47 -7.14 10.05
CA TYR A 59 0.38 -8.05 9.68
C TYR A 59 0.75 -8.86 8.45
N TRP A 60 1.26 -8.21 7.41
CA TRP A 60 1.69 -8.89 6.19
C TRP A 60 2.88 -9.81 6.44
N ALA A 61 3.86 -9.34 7.23
CA ALA A 61 5.02 -10.14 7.59
C ALA A 61 4.64 -11.42 8.35
N GLU A 62 3.64 -11.37 9.23
CA GLU A 62 3.12 -12.54 9.92
C GLU A 62 2.48 -13.55 8.95
N LEU A 63 1.70 -13.10 7.96
CA LEU A 63 1.14 -13.98 6.93
C LEU A 63 2.24 -14.65 6.07
N PHE A 64 3.27 -13.90 5.70
CA PHE A 64 4.44 -14.45 4.99
C PHE A 64 5.20 -15.46 5.86
N ARG A 65 5.37 -15.17 7.16
CA ARG A 65 6.01 -16.08 8.13
C ARG A 65 5.27 -17.42 8.24
N GLN A 66 3.94 -17.40 8.23
CA GLN A 66 3.12 -18.63 8.19
C GLN A 66 3.37 -19.47 6.92
N CYS A 67 3.86 -18.85 5.84
CA CYS A 67 4.25 -19.52 4.60
C CYS A 67 5.74 -19.88 4.53
N GLY A 68 6.52 -19.68 5.61
CA GLY A 68 7.94 -20.00 5.67
C GLY A 68 8.88 -18.90 5.15
N TYR A 69 8.39 -17.65 5.07
CA TYR A 69 9.16 -16.52 4.57
C TYR A 69 9.58 -15.58 5.69
N GLU A 70 10.75 -14.97 5.53
CA GLU A 70 11.30 -13.96 6.43
C GLU A 70 11.27 -12.59 5.75
N CYS A 71 11.02 -11.55 6.53
CA CYS A 71 10.90 -10.17 6.04
C CYS A 71 12.25 -9.45 6.10
N PHE A 72 12.60 -8.76 5.03
CA PHE A 72 13.82 -7.98 4.90
C PHE A 72 13.48 -6.56 4.47
N ASP A 73 13.86 -5.59 5.30
CA ASP A 73 13.67 -4.17 5.05
C ASP A 73 14.93 -3.54 4.44
N CYS A 74 15.42 -4.15 3.36
CA CYS A 74 16.68 -3.75 2.73
C CYS A 74 16.49 -2.61 1.71
N LEU A 75 15.26 -2.37 1.26
CA LEU A 75 14.98 -1.39 0.20
C LEU A 75 14.62 -0.01 0.75
N ARG A 76 13.69 0.08 1.72
CA ARG A 76 13.18 1.38 2.20
C ARG A 76 14.27 2.32 2.67
N PRO A 77 15.29 1.88 3.46
CA PRO A 77 16.37 2.77 3.87
C PRO A 77 17.20 3.34 2.71
N ARG A 78 17.28 2.62 1.58
CA ARG A 78 18.06 3.02 0.40
C ARG A 78 17.28 3.93 -0.54
N ILE A 79 15.96 3.78 -0.59
CA ILE A 79 15.10 4.53 -1.50
C ILE A 79 14.32 5.66 -0.82
N TRP A 80 14.44 5.84 0.50
CA TRP A 80 13.62 6.78 1.27
C TRP A 80 13.65 8.21 0.72
N SER A 81 14.83 8.66 0.31
CA SER A 81 15.05 10.01 -0.24
C SER A 81 15.05 10.07 -1.77
N GLU A 82 14.78 8.95 -2.45
CA GLU A 82 14.82 8.88 -3.91
C GLU A 82 13.53 9.45 -4.51
N GLU A 83 13.58 10.71 -4.94
CA GLU A 83 12.42 11.44 -5.49
C GLU A 83 11.88 10.83 -6.80
N SER A 84 12.71 10.07 -7.52
CA SER A 84 12.29 9.32 -8.71
C SER A 84 11.32 8.17 -8.39
N VAL A 85 11.24 7.76 -7.12
CA VAL A 85 10.33 6.73 -6.62
C VAL A 85 9.13 7.41 -5.95
N LEU A 86 7.91 6.94 -6.22
CA LEU A 86 6.71 7.49 -5.57
C LEU A 86 6.76 7.20 -4.05
N TRP A 87 6.31 8.15 -3.24
CA TRP A 87 6.51 8.10 -1.78
C TRP A 87 5.86 6.88 -1.12
N TRP A 88 4.74 6.39 -1.64
CA TRP A 88 4.09 5.19 -1.10
C TRP A 88 4.92 3.93 -1.33
N TYR A 89 5.66 3.82 -2.45
CA TYR A 89 6.61 2.73 -2.64
C TYR A 89 7.81 2.84 -1.70
N ARG A 90 8.34 4.05 -1.49
CA ARG A 90 9.41 4.28 -0.50
C ARG A 90 9.01 3.86 0.91
N GLN A 91 7.72 3.97 1.22
CA GLN A 91 7.13 3.65 2.52
C GLN A 91 6.79 2.15 2.70
N ASN A 92 6.21 1.53 1.68
CA ASN A 92 5.50 0.25 1.84
C ASN A 92 6.29 -0.95 1.32
N LEU A 93 7.35 -0.74 0.52
CA LEU A 93 8.04 -1.81 -0.18
C LEU A 93 8.89 -2.67 0.76
N LEU A 94 8.67 -3.98 0.75
CA LEU A 94 9.39 -4.96 1.56
C LEU A 94 9.78 -6.19 0.73
N VAL A 95 10.85 -6.86 1.13
CA VAL A 95 11.29 -8.12 0.51
C VAL A 95 10.99 -9.27 1.44
N PHE A 96 10.38 -10.32 0.92
CA PHE A 96 10.14 -11.57 1.64
C PHE A 96 10.90 -12.70 0.96
N VAL A 97 11.69 -13.45 1.72
CA VAL A 97 12.49 -14.56 1.18
C VAL A 97 12.16 -15.83 1.94
N HIS A 98 11.96 -16.93 1.22
CA HIS A 98 11.80 -18.24 1.84
C HIS A 98 13.04 -18.57 2.68
N LYS A 99 12.88 -18.97 3.94
CA LYS A 99 13.97 -19.20 4.90
C LYS A 99 15.11 -20.07 4.36
N ASP A 100 14.79 -21.09 3.56
CA ASP A 100 15.78 -22.01 2.98
C ASP A 100 16.63 -21.38 1.85
N LYS A 101 16.27 -20.18 1.37
CA LYS A 101 16.99 -19.45 0.32
C LYS A 101 17.76 -18.24 0.84
N VAL A 102 17.57 -17.84 2.10
CA VAL A 102 18.20 -16.65 2.68
C VAL A 102 19.74 -16.71 2.58
N SER A 103 20.34 -17.86 2.92
CA SER A 103 21.79 -18.06 2.86
C SER A 103 22.38 -18.06 1.43
N SER A 104 21.54 -18.17 0.41
CA SER A 104 21.97 -18.12 -1.00
C SER A 104 21.97 -16.71 -1.59
N LEU A 105 21.49 -15.71 -0.83
CA LEU A 105 21.42 -14.31 -1.28
C LEU A 105 22.58 -13.48 -0.69
N PRO A 106 23.02 -12.40 -1.36
CA PRO A 106 24.07 -11.53 -0.85
C PRO A 106 23.67 -10.86 0.47
N TYR A 107 24.33 -11.25 1.56
CA TYR A 107 24.06 -10.71 2.90
C TYR A 107 24.25 -9.19 2.97
N ASP A 108 25.28 -8.65 2.30
CA ASP A 108 25.55 -7.20 2.26
C ASP A 108 24.38 -6.39 1.67
N PHE A 109 23.60 -7.01 0.79
CA PHE A 109 22.39 -6.41 0.26
C PHE A 109 21.21 -6.62 1.21
N LEU A 110 20.97 -7.86 1.62
CA LEU A 110 19.74 -8.28 2.31
C LEU A 110 19.68 -7.85 3.79
N GLY A 111 20.81 -7.88 4.49
CA GLY A 111 20.89 -7.65 5.92
C GLY A 111 20.22 -8.75 6.75
N ASN A 112 19.78 -8.40 7.96
CA ASN A 112 19.08 -9.32 8.86
C ASN A 112 17.59 -9.38 8.54
N ALA A 113 16.96 -10.52 8.82
CA ALA A 113 15.52 -10.60 8.91
C ALA A 113 15.03 -9.64 10.01
N THR A 114 13.90 -8.97 9.75
CA THR A 114 13.36 -7.91 10.62
C THR A 114 11.87 -8.11 10.86
N SER A 115 11.39 -7.57 11.97
CA SER A 115 9.99 -7.14 12.04
C SER A 115 9.92 -5.77 11.36
N PRO A 116 9.19 -5.62 10.24
CA PRO A 116 9.23 -4.38 9.48
C PRO A 116 8.67 -3.22 10.29
N LEU A 117 9.42 -2.13 10.35
CA LEU A 117 8.98 -0.92 11.03
C LEU A 117 7.76 -0.33 10.34
N TYR A 118 6.81 0.15 11.15
CA TYR A 118 5.69 0.93 10.68
C TYR A 118 6.15 2.37 10.42
N MET A 119 6.65 2.61 9.22
CA MET A 119 7.16 3.91 8.77
C MET A 119 6.07 4.70 8.05
N VAL A 120 6.08 6.02 8.22
CA VAL A 120 5.19 6.94 7.50
C VAL A 120 6.04 8.00 6.81
N HIS A 121 5.91 8.11 5.50
CA HIS A 121 6.69 9.06 4.71
C HIS A 121 6.05 10.46 4.82
N TYR A 122 6.86 11.49 5.10
CA TYR A 122 6.38 12.86 5.35
C TYR A 122 5.55 13.45 4.20
N ALA A 123 5.78 13.02 2.95
CA ALA A 123 5.00 13.44 1.78
C ALA A 123 3.49 13.22 1.95
N VAL A 124 3.05 12.20 2.70
CA VAL A 124 1.61 12.01 2.98
C VAL A 124 1.02 13.19 3.76
N TRP A 125 1.81 13.78 4.66
CA TRP A 125 1.43 14.96 5.42
C TRP A 125 1.42 16.21 4.55
N GLU A 126 2.40 16.36 3.66
CA GLU A 126 2.43 17.48 2.71
C GLU A 126 1.23 17.47 1.77
N GLU A 127 0.88 16.32 1.19
CA GLU A 127 -0.29 16.18 0.31
C GLU A 127 -1.59 16.54 1.05
N ARG A 128 -1.73 16.07 2.30
CA ARG A 128 -2.90 16.40 3.14
C ARG A 128 -2.93 17.87 3.53
N SER A 129 -1.80 18.45 3.86
CA SER A 129 -1.70 19.86 4.24
C SER A 129 -2.05 20.76 3.07
N LYS A 130 -1.52 20.48 1.86
CA LYS A 130 -1.90 21.19 0.62
C LYS A 130 -3.40 21.07 0.33
N TRP A 131 -3.98 19.90 0.57
CA TRP A 131 -5.43 19.71 0.44
C TRP A 131 -6.23 20.56 1.45
N LEU A 132 -5.81 20.58 2.73
CA LEU A 132 -6.43 21.40 3.77
C LEU A 132 -6.32 22.90 3.48
N GLU A 133 -5.15 23.35 3.03
CA GLU A 133 -4.90 24.73 2.64
C GLU A 133 -5.80 25.14 1.47
N SER A 134 -5.93 24.28 0.46
CA SER A 134 -6.85 24.53 -0.67
C SER A 134 -8.32 24.67 -0.23
N LEU A 135 -8.75 23.93 0.80
CA LEU A 135 -10.07 24.08 1.39
C LEU A 135 -10.21 25.38 2.17
N ASN A 136 -9.17 25.78 2.90
CA ASN A 136 -9.18 27.01 3.68
C ASN A 136 -9.29 28.25 2.76
N ILE A 137 -8.51 28.28 1.68
CA ILE A 137 -8.59 29.31 0.64
C ILE A 137 -10.00 29.35 0.02
N ALA A 138 -10.56 28.19 -0.33
CA ALA A 138 -11.92 28.12 -0.87
C ALA A 138 -12.98 28.59 0.15
N HIS A 139 -12.75 28.41 1.45
CA HIS A 139 -13.64 28.89 2.50
C HIS A 139 -13.54 30.41 2.67
N THR A 140 -12.34 31.00 2.66
CA THR A 140 -12.16 32.45 2.74
C THR A 140 -12.78 33.17 1.55
N ASP A 141 -12.70 32.60 0.34
CA ASP A 141 -13.22 33.25 -0.86
C ASP A 141 -14.73 33.01 -1.05
N LYS A 142 -15.25 31.81 -0.69
CA LYS A 142 -16.65 31.39 -0.93
C LYS A 142 -17.18 30.49 0.21
N PRO A 143 -17.42 31.04 1.41
CA PRO A 143 -17.66 30.25 2.62
C PRO A 143 -18.90 29.35 2.54
N LEU A 144 -20.02 29.86 2.03
CA LEU A 144 -21.28 29.11 1.87
C LEU A 144 -21.17 27.96 0.86
N PHE A 145 -20.45 28.18 -0.25
CA PHE A 145 -20.29 27.17 -1.29
C PHE A 145 -19.37 26.04 -0.84
N THR A 146 -18.32 26.38 -0.10
CA THR A 146 -17.39 25.40 0.50
C THR A 146 -18.09 24.59 1.59
N ALA A 147 -18.87 25.22 2.48
CA ALA A 147 -19.69 24.53 3.46
C ALA A 147 -20.69 23.56 2.79
N LEU A 148 -21.42 24.02 1.75
CA LEU A 148 -22.34 23.17 1.00
C LEU A 148 -21.61 21.99 0.33
N LYS A 149 -20.44 22.21 -0.27
CA LYS A 149 -19.62 21.13 -0.85
C LYS A 149 -19.19 20.10 0.20
N LEU A 150 -18.79 20.54 1.39
CA LEU A 150 -18.38 19.64 2.47
C LEU A 150 -19.58 18.83 3.00
N VAL A 151 -20.74 19.46 3.18
CA VAL A 151 -21.99 18.77 3.56
C VAL A 151 -22.38 17.74 2.50
N VAL A 152 -22.39 18.12 1.22
CA VAL A 152 -22.70 17.19 0.12
C VAL A 152 -21.70 16.03 0.10
N LYS A 153 -20.39 16.31 0.20
CA LYS A 153 -19.34 15.27 0.23
C LYS A 153 -19.55 14.34 1.43
N TRP A 154 -19.86 14.88 2.60
CA TRP A 154 -20.13 14.10 3.81
C TRP A 154 -21.36 13.20 3.66
N VAL A 155 -22.47 13.72 3.14
CA VAL A 155 -23.69 12.94 2.85
C VAL A 155 -23.38 11.81 1.87
N LEU A 156 -22.64 12.10 0.80
CA LEU A 156 -22.30 11.07 -0.20
C LEU A 156 -21.34 10.00 0.33
N LEU A 157 -20.44 10.33 1.27
CA LEU A 157 -19.63 9.33 2.00
C LEU A 157 -20.50 8.46 2.90
N LYS A 158 -21.35 9.08 3.73
CA LYS A 158 -22.25 8.42 4.70
C LYS A 158 -23.20 7.43 4.02
N LEU A 159 -23.62 7.72 2.80
CA LEU A 159 -24.53 6.89 2.02
C LEU A 159 -23.82 5.94 1.04
N HIS A 160 -22.48 5.87 1.07
CA HIS A 160 -21.67 5.08 0.13
C HIS A 160 -21.96 5.41 -1.36
N LEU A 161 -22.44 6.61 -1.65
CA LEU A 161 -22.83 7.05 -3.00
C LEU A 161 -21.65 7.60 -3.81
N LEU A 162 -20.55 8.00 -3.16
CA LEU A 162 -19.36 8.52 -3.84
C LEU A 162 -18.79 7.53 -4.85
N ASP A 163 -18.66 6.26 -4.47
CA ASP A 163 -18.12 5.24 -5.36
C ASP A 163 -19.06 4.96 -6.54
N ARG A 164 -20.38 5.06 -6.30
CA ARG A 164 -21.40 4.91 -7.34
C ARG A 164 -21.33 6.06 -8.36
N ILE A 165 -21.14 7.30 -7.90
CA ILE A 165 -20.98 8.48 -8.75
C ILE A 165 -19.67 8.43 -9.55
N LYS A 166 -18.56 8.00 -8.92
CA LYS A 166 -17.27 7.83 -9.61
C LYS A 166 -17.35 6.79 -10.72
N ARG A 167 -17.99 5.64 -10.49
CA ARG A 167 -18.23 4.60 -11.51
C ARG A 167 -19.08 5.11 -12.68
N LEU A 168 -20.12 5.90 -12.40
CA LEU A 168 -20.97 6.50 -13.44
C LEU A 168 -20.23 7.54 -14.29
N ARG A 169 -19.35 8.34 -13.69
CA ARG A 169 -18.48 9.26 -14.43
C ARG A 169 -17.48 8.51 -15.30
N ALA A 170 -16.82 7.48 -14.77
CA ALA A 170 -15.86 6.67 -15.54
C ALA A 170 -16.50 6.01 -16.78
N LYS A 171 -17.75 5.54 -16.68
CA LYS A 171 -18.53 5.02 -17.82
C LYS A 171 -18.89 6.06 -18.87
N ARG A 172 -18.97 7.35 -18.51
CA ARG A 172 -19.27 8.46 -19.42
C ARG A 172 -18.04 8.99 -20.15
N SER A 173 -16.85 8.62 -19.71
CA SER A 173 -15.55 9.06 -20.25
C SER A 173 -14.91 8.06 -21.21
N GLN A 174 -15.54 6.90 -21.44
CA GLN A 174 -15.14 5.97 -22.49
C GLN A 174 -15.88 6.33 -23.78
N PRO A 175 -15.18 6.55 -24.91
CA PRO A 175 -15.78 6.89 -26.19
C PRO A 175 -16.69 5.78 -26.74
#